data_AF-A0A815WH46-F1
#
_entry.id   AF-A0A815WH46-F1
#
_cell.length_a   1.000
_cell.length_b   1.000
_cell.length_c   1.000
_cell.angle_alpha   90.00
_cell.angle_beta   90.00
_cell.angle_gamma   90.00
#
_symmetry.space_group_name_H-M   'P 1'
#
loop_
_entity.id
_entity.type
_entity.pdbx_description
1 polymer ?
#
loop_
_entity_poly.entity_id
_entity_poly.type
_entity_poly.pdbx_seq_one_letter_code
_entity_poly.pdbx_strand_id
1 'polypeptide(L)'
;MLPQEESLKILGQFLREHECTRLNGISIDTVIELARTVLQKNVFVHDNKFYRQIVGGAMGSPFTLTLANIFMWYWEKQSILSNLPSR
;
A
#
# COMPACT_ATOMS: atom_id res chain seq x y z
N MET A 1 -0.74 -7.81 10.14
CA MET A 1 0.05 -6.60 9.84
C MET A 1 0.24 -6.50 8.34
N LEU A 2 0.25 -5.28 7.78
CA LEU A 2 0.33 -5.03 6.34
C LEU A 2 1.66 -5.56 5.73
N PRO A 3 1.65 -6.61 4.88
CA PRO A 3 2.88 -7.15 4.31
C PRO A 3 3.43 -6.20 3.24
N GLN A 4 4.63 -5.67 3.42
CA GLN A 4 5.12 -4.51 2.67
C GLN A 4 5.20 -4.76 1.15
N GLU A 5 5.87 -5.84 0.73
CA GLU A 5 6.03 -6.15 -0.71
C GLU A 5 4.70 -6.50 -1.39
N GLU A 6 3.85 -7.27 -0.71
CA GLU A 6 2.53 -7.63 -1.24
C GLU A 6 1.64 -6.39 -1.39
N SER A 7 1.69 -5.48 -0.42
CA SER A 7 0.91 -4.24 -0.46
C SER A 7 1.34 -3.33 -1.61
N LEU A 8 2.64 -3.28 -1.93
CA LEU A 8 3.14 -2.53 -3.08
C LEU A 8 2.68 -3.14 -4.41
N LYS A 9 2.63 -4.47 -4.50
CA LYS A 9 2.07 -5.17 -5.67
C LYS A 9 0.58 -4.88 -5.83
N ILE A 10 -0.18 -4.98 -4.75
CA ILE A 10 -1.62 -4.69 -4.75
C ILE A 10 -1.89 -3.23 -5.08
N LEU A 11 -1.08 -2.29 -4.59
CA LEU A 11 -1.17 -0.88 -4.98
C LEU A 11 -0.99 -0.71 -6.50
N GLY A 12 0.02 -1.36 -7.07
CA GLY A 12 0.24 -1.35 -8.52
C GLY A 12 -0.94 -1.93 -9.30
N GLN A 13 -1.53 -3.03 -8.82
CA GLN A 13 -2.75 -3.60 -9.42
C GLN A 13 -3.93 -2.63 -9.34
N PHE A 14 -4.17 -2.05 -8.16
CA PHE A 14 -5.27 -1.10 -7.93
C PHE A 14 -5.20 0.09 -8.88
N LEU A 15 -4.02 0.70 -9.03
CA LEU A 15 -3.81 1.85 -9.91
C LEU A 15 -4.02 1.49 -11.39
N ARG A 16 -3.59 0.31 -11.82
CA ARG A 16 -3.80 -0.17 -13.19
C ARG A 16 -5.27 -0.48 -13.47
N GLU A 17 -5.96 -1.08 -12.51
CA GLU A 17 -7.39 -1.42 -12.65
C GLU A 17 -8.27 -0.18 -12.77
N HIS A 18 -7.89 0.94 -12.14
CA HIS A 18 -8.60 2.21 -12.24
C HIS A 18 -8.04 3.14 -13.35
N GLU A 19 -7.35 2.57 -14.34
CA GLU A 19 -6.82 3.26 -15.52
C GLU A 19 -5.94 4.49 -15.21
N CYS A 20 -5.34 4.51 -14.02
CA CYS A 20 -4.60 5.65 -13.52
C CYS A 20 -3.17 5.65 -14.07
N THR A 21 -2.96 6.08 -15.31
CA THR A 21 -1.62 6.05 -15.95
C THR A 21 -0.63 7.09 -15.41
N ARG A 22 -1.14 8.23 -14.94
CA ARG A 22 -0.35 9.33 -14.38
C ARG A 22 -1.10 10.05 -13.26
N LEU A 23 -0.36 10.49 -12.25
CA LEU A 23 -0.87 11.35 -11.16
C LEU A 23 -0.05 12.63 -11.14
N ASN A 24 -0.68 13.77 -11.44
CA ASN A 24 -0.01 15.09 -11.49
C ASN A 24 1.28 15.08 -12.33
N GLY A 25 1.28 14.36 -13.46
CA GLY A 25 2.44 14.22 -14.35
C GLY A 25 3.45 13.14 -13.96
N ILE A 26 3.29 12.51 -12.80
CA ILE A 26 4.15 11.42 -12.30
C ILE A 26 3.63 10.07 -12.81
N SER A 27 4.53 9.19 -13.27
CA SER A 27 4.14 7.83 -13.70
C SER A 27 3.76 6.94 -12.52
N ILE A 28 2.94 5.91 -12.76
CA ILE A 28 2.62 4.90 -11.74
C ILE A 28 3.89 4.27 -11.16
N ASP A 29 4.87 3.93 -12.00
CA ASP A 29 6.10 3.28 -11.53
C ASP A 29 6.85 4.17 -10.54
N THR A 30 6.91 5.49 -10.80
CA THR A 30 7.47 6.43 -9.84
C THR A 30 6.64 6.51 -8.56
N VAL A 31 5.31 6.48 -8.63
CA VAL A 31 4.45 6.44 -7.44
C VAL A 31 4.69 5.17 -6.62
N ILE A 32 4.85 4.01 -7.26
CA ILE A 32 5.15 2.75 -6.59
C ILE A 32 6.52 2.80 -5.91
N GLU A 33 7.53 3.39 -6.56
CA GLU A 33 8.87 3.52 -5.96
C GLU A 33 8.90 4.52 -4.78
N LEU A 34 8.12 5.60 -4.86
CA LEU A 34 7.92 6.51 -3.72
C LEU A 34 7.23 5.79 -2.56
N ALA A 35 6.17 5.03 -2.86
CA ALA A 35 5.47 4.20 -1.88
C ALA A 35 6.41 3.18 -1.22
N ARG A 36 7.26 2.51 -2.01
CA ARG A 36 8.29 1.58 -1.52
C ARG A 36 9.25 2.27 -0.57
N THR A 37 9.72 3.46 -0.94
CA THR A 37 10.64 4.27 -0.12
C THR A 37 10.01 4.61 1.23
N VAL A 38 8.79 5.12 1.23
CA VAL A 38 8.06 5.48 2.47
C VAL A 38 7.85 4.25 3.36
N LEU A 39 7.57 3.08 2.79
CA LEU A 39 7.24 1.88 3.56
C LEU A 39 8.48 1.17 4.11
N GLN A 40 9.56 1.10 3.33
CA GLN A 40 10.75 0.28 3.65
C GLN A 40 11.90 1.06 4.27
N LYS A 41 11.92 2.39 4.07
CA LYS A 41 12.95 3.28 4.65
C LYS A 41 12.41 4.08 5.83
N ASN A 42 11.25 3.68 6.38
CA ASN A 42 10.69 4.34 7.56
C ASN A 42 11.58 4.11 8.79
N VAL A 43 12.03 5.20 9.40
CA VAL A 43 12.86 5.22 10.61
C VAL A 43 12.19 6.11 11.64
N PHE A 44 12.17 5.67 12.90
CA PHE A 44 11.62 6.42 14.03
C PHE A 44 12.58 6.41 15.21
N VAL A 45 12.41 7.38 16.11
CA VAL A 45 13.21 7.51 17.33
C VAL A 45 12.37 7.11 18.53
N HIS A 46 12.94 6.27 19.38
CA HIS A 46 12.38 5.91 20.67
C HIS A 46 13.54 5.75 21.67
N ASP A 47 13.42 6.31 22.88
CA ASP A 47 14.47 6.27 23.91
C ASP A 47 15.88 6.62 23.40
N ASN A 48 15.97 7.71 22.62
CA ASN A 48 17.21 8.20 22.02
C ASN A 48 17.94 7.18 21.11
N LYS A 49 17.20 6.19 20.59
CA LYS A 49 17.69 5.18 19.65
C LYS A 49 16.88 5.24 18.35
N PHE A 50 17.55 4.95 17.24
CA PHE A 50 16.95 4.90 15.92
C PHE A 50 16.52 3.46 15.59
N TYR A 51 15.29 3.32 15.11
CA TYR A 51 14.71 2.05 14.72
C TYR A 51 14.19 2.13 13.29
N ARG A 52 14.45 1.10 12.49
CA ARG A 52 13.80 0.93 11.19
C ARG A 52 12.57 0.06 11.36
N GLN A 53 11.44 0.52 10.85
CA GLN A 53 10.25 -0.30 10.80
C GLN A 53 10.38 -1.32 9.66
N ILE A 54 10.30 -2.62 10.01
CA ILE A 54 10.46 -3.73 9.05
C ILE A 54 9.16 -4.50 8.78
N VAL A 55 8.10 -4.24 9.54
CA VAL A 55 6.78 -4.86 9.37
C VAL A 55 5.70 -3.78 9.41
N GLY A 56 4.72 -3.87 8.50
CA GLY A 56 3.63 -2.89 8.40
C GLY A 56 4.08 -1.53 7.83
N GLY A 57 3.28 -0.51 8.08
CA GLY A 57 3.62 0.90 7.82
C GLY A 57 3.48 1.75 9.09
N ALA A 58 3.97 2.99 9.05
CA ALA A 58 3.95 3.88 10.20
C ALA A 58 2.50 4.11 10.66
N MET A 59 2.18 3.76 11.92
CA MET A 59 0.85 4.06 12.47
C MET A 59 0.69 5.57 12.60
N GLY A 60 -0.38 6.12 12.01
CA GLY A 60 -0.62 7.56 11.89
C GLY A 60 -0.18 8.18 10.56
N SER A 61 0.52 7.43 9.69
CA SER A 61 0.79 7.90 8.33
C SER A 61 -0.49 7.86 7.47
N PRO A 62 -0.89 8.98 6.83
CA PRO A 62 -2.01 8.99 5.89
C PRO A 62 -1.84 7.96 4.76
N PHE A 63 -0.60 7.76 4.31
CA PHE A 63 -0.29 6.78 3.28
C PHE A 63 -0.54 5.34 3.75
N THR A 64 -0.16 5.01 4.99
CA THR A 64 -0.32 3.64 5.51
C THR A 64 -1.79 3.26 5.63
N LEU A 65 -2.65 4.21 6.05
CA LEU A 65 -4.10 3.98 6.13
C LEU A 65 -4.70 3.72 4.75
N THR A 66 -4.39 4.57 3.77
CA THR A 66 -4.87 4.39 2.39
C THR A 66 -4.41 3.07 1.80
N LEU A 67 -3.13 2.71 2.00
CA LEU A 67 -2.58 1.45 1.51
C LEU A 67 -3.26 0.23 2.17
N ALA A 68 -3.58 0.31 3.46
CA ALA A 68 -4.32 -0.75 4.15
C ALA A 68 -5.74 -0.92 3.58
N ASN A 69 -6.44 0.16 3.25
CA ASN A 69 -7.75 0.09 2.61
C ASN A 69 -7.67 -0.56 1.22
N ILE A 70 -6.66 -0.20 0.42
CA ILE A 70 -6.41 -0.81 -0.89
C ILE A 70 -6.08 -2.31 -0.75
N PHE A 71 -5.30 -2.67 0.27
CA PHE A 71 -5.01 -4.07 0.58
C PHE A 71 -6.29 -4.85 0.92
N MET A 72 -7.16 -4.29 1.76
CA MET A 72 -8.44 -4.90 2.11
C MET A 72 -9.37 -5.03 0.91
N TRP A 73 -9.47 -3.99 0.08
CA TRP A 73 -10.23 -4.03 -1.17
C TRP A 73 -9.84 -5.23 -2.05
N TYR A 74 -8.55 -5.53 -2.17
CA TYR A 74 -8.08 -6.68 -2.95
C TYR A 74 -8.59 -8.00 -2.38
N TRP A 75 -8.48 -8.20 -1.07
CA TRP A 75 -8.94 -9.43 -0.42
C TRP A 75 -10.46 -9.56 -0.40
N GLU A 76 -11.19 -8.47 -0.18
CA GLU A 76 -12.65 -8.45 -0.30
C GLU A 76 -13.09 -8.86 -1.70
N LYS A 77 -12.42 -8.35 -2.74
CA LYS A 77 -12.70 -8.73 -4.13
C LYS A 77 -12.38 -10.19 -4.41
N GLN A 78 -11.22 -10.69 -3.95
CA GLN A 78 -10.78 -12.06 -4.21
C GLN A 78 -11.53 -13.12 -3.41
N SER A 79 -12.00 -12.80 -2.20
CA SER A 79 -12.59 -13.78 -1.28
C SER A 79 -14.09 -13.63 -1.11
N ILE A 80 -14.60 -12.41 -0.96
CA ILE A 80 -16.02 -12.20 -0.65
C ILE A 80 -16.81 -12.06 -1.95
N LEU A 81 -16.41 -11.13 -2.81
CA LEU A 81 -17.16 -10.81 -4.03
C LEU A 81 -17.13 -11.95 -5.06
N SER A 82 -16.05 -12.72 -5.12
CA SER A 82 -15.91 -13.89 -6.00
C SER A 82 -16.87 -15.03 -5.66
N ASN A 83 -17.36 -15.09 -4.42
CA ASN A 83 -18.25 -16.14 -3.92
C ASN A 83 -19.72 -15.70 -3.82
N LEU A 84 -20.02 -14.46 -4.19
CA LEU A 84 -21.41 -13.99 -4.22
C LEU A 84 -22.09 -14.41 -5.52
N PRO A 85 -23.34 -14.89 -5.48
CA PRO A 85 -24.09 -15.19 -6.68
C PRO A 85 -24.27 -13.93 -7.52
N SER A 86 -24.05 -14.06 -8.84
CA SER A 86 -24.34 -13.01 -9.80
C SER A 86 -25.80 -12.57 -9.65
N ARG A 87 -26.03 -11.27 -9.45
CA ARG A 87 -27.38 -10.69 -9.46
C ARG A 87 -27.96 -10.68 -10.86
#